data_AF-V5IBW8-F1
#
_entry.id   AF-V5IBW8-F1
#
_cell.length_a   1.000
_cell.length_b   1.000
_cell.length_c   1.000
_cell.angle_alpha   90.00
_cell.angle_beta   90.00
_cell.angle_gamma   90.00
#
_symmetry.space_group_name_H-M   'P 1'
#
loop_
_entity.id
_entity.type
_entity.pdbx_description
1 polymer ?
#
loop_
_entity_poly.entity_id
_entity_poly.type
_entity_poly.pdbx_seq_one_letter_code
_entity_poly.pdbx_strand_id
1 'polypeptide(L)'
;MEVVSCPILLSILVGLINADREKRIDEYPNYRKHQDIRKALNNTDRKSWLIYRTYSRDKDGSRHLCVYADVQEIGSVYTFEQGYIISKWRKKRNDKGDFIMRTPTKRRTDT
;
A
#
# COMPACT_ATOMS: atom_id res chain seq x y z
N MET A 1 32.78 44.52 -22.35
CA MET A 1 32.27 43.25 -22.88
C MET A 1 31.39 42.69 -21.78
N GLU A 2 30.09 42.98 -21.83
CA GLU A 2 29.15 42.62 -20.78
C GLU A 2 28.72 41.17 -21.03
N VAL A 3 29.19 40.24 -20.19
CA VAL A 3 28.76 38.84 -20.26
C VAL A 3 27.37 38.79 -19.66
N VAL A 4 26.36 38.83 -20.52
CA VAL A 4 24.95 38.61 -20.13
C VAL A 4 24.82 37.15 -19.74
N SER A 5 25.10 36.87 -18.47
CA SER A 5 24.81 35.59 -17.82
C SER A 5 23.29 35.45 -17.77
N CYS A 6 22.76 34.70 -18.74
CA CYS A 6 21.33 34.53 -18.91
C CYS A 6 20.82 33.57 -17.80
N PRO A 7 20.07 34.05 -16.79
CA PRO A 7 19.61 33.21 -15.67
C PRO A 7 18.68 32.08 -16.15
N ILE A 8 18.06 32.27 -17.33
CA ILE A 8 17.19 31.30 -18.00
C ILE A 8 17.97 30.06 -18.42
N LEU A 9 19.19 30.22 -18.95
CA LEU A 9 20.08 29.13 -19.35
C LEU A 9 20.53 28.29 -18.15
N LEU A 10 20.77 28.94 -17.01
CA LEU A 10 21.09 28.29 -15.74
C LEU A 10 19.90 27.48 -15.21
N SER A 11 18.68 28.01 -15.26
CA SER A 11 17.47 27.27 -14.86
C SER A 11 17.14 26.08 -15.76
N ILE A 12 17.42 26.15 -17.06
CA ILE A 12 17.23 25.04 -17.99
C ILE A 12 18.25 23.93 -17.72
N LEU A 13 19.51 24.28 -17.42
CA LEU A 13 20.55 23.33 -17.02
C LEU A 13 20.21 22.63 -15.69
N VAL A 14 19.64 23.32 -14.70
CA VAL A 14 19.17 22.72 -13.43
C VAL A 14 18.01 21.74 -13.64
N GLY A 15 17.11 22.00 -14.61
CA GLY A 15 16.05 21.05 -14.98
C GLY A 15 16.54 19.81 -15.74
N LEU A 16 17.67 19.92 -16.44
CA LEU A 16 18.34 18.85 -17.19
C LEU A 16 19.27 17.98 -16.31
N ILE A 17 19.70 18.48 -15.15
CA ILE A 17 20.27 17.64 -14.08
C ILE A 17 19.12 16.81 -13.54
N ASN A 18 18.94 15.65 -14.16
CA ASN A 18 17.96 14.62 -13.82
C ASN A 18 17.63 14.61 -12.33
N ALA A 19 16.46 15.17 -11.98
CA ALA A 19 15.78 14.76 -10.78
C ALA A 19 15.35 13.31 -11.02
N ASP A 20 16.27 12.37 -10.78
CA ASP A 20 15.94 10.97 -10.58
C ASP A 20 15.08 10.94 -9.31
N ARG A 21 13.78 11.17 -9.50
CA ARG A 21 12.83 11.10 -8.39
C ARG A 21 12.97 9.71 -7.83
N GLU A 22 13.00 9.62 -6.51
CA GLU A 22 13.01 8.35 -5.80
C GLU A 22 11.89 7.46 -6.36
N LYS A 23 12.26 6.44 -7.12
CA LYS A 23 11.31 5.45 -7.61
C LYS A 23 10.82 4.70 -6.39
N ARG A 24 9.51 4.65 -6.21
CA ARG A 24 8.92 3.84 -5.14
C ARG A 24 8.82 2.39 -5.60
N ILE A 25 8.69 1.45 -4.66
CA ILE A 25 8.70 0.01 -4.96
C ILE A 25 7.63 -0.41 -6.00
N ASP A 26 6.53 0.32 -6.08
CA ASP A 26 5.41 0.16 -7.04
C ASP A 26 5.69 0.65 -8.46
N GLU A 27 6.83 1.31 -8.68
CA GLU A 27 7.27 1.85 -9.96
C GLU A 27 8.46 1.07 -10.54
N TYR A 28 9.19 0.31 -9.72
CA TYR A 28 10.32 -0.47 -10.20
C TYR A 28 9.88 -1.67 -11.06
N PRO A 29 10.39 -1.80 -12.30
CA PRO A 29 9.97 -2.85 -13.24
C PRO A 29 10.13 -4.28 -12.69
N ASN A 30 11.22 -4.52 -11.95
CA ASN A 30 11.53 -5.84 -11.40
C ASN A 30 10.53 -6.30 -10.32
N TYR A 31 9.85 -5.36 -9.65
CA TYR A 31 8.86 -5.65 -8.62
C TYR A 31 7.43 -5.75 -9.18
N ARG A 32 7.17 -5.23 -10.38
CA ARG A 32 5.84 -5.22 -11.01
C ARG A 32 5.21 -6.63 -11.08
N LYS A 33 6.02 -7.66 -11.37
CA LYS A 33 5.57 -9.06 -11.44
C LYS A 33 5.12 -9.64 -10.10
N HIS A 34 5.48 -9.00 -8.99
CA HIS A 34 5.15 -9.41 -7.62
C HIS A 34 3.99 -8.60 -7.01
N GLN A 35 3.38 -7.69 -7.78
CA GLN A 35 2.36 -6.74 -7.31
C GLN A 35 0.95 -7.04 -7.85
N ASP A 36 0.71 -8.27 -8.31
CA ASP A 36 -0.63 -8.72 -8.73
C ASP A 36 -1.46 -9.16 -7.51
N ILE A 37 -2.31 -8.25 -7.04
CA ILE A 37 -3.19 -8.51 -5.90
C ILE A 37 -4.25 -9.57 -6.19
N ARG A 38 -4.74 -9.68 -7.44
CA ARG A 38 -5.73 -10.71 -7.79
C ARG A 38 -5.10 -12.09 -7.68
N LYS A 39 -3.86 -12.24 -8.13
CA LYS A 39 -3.08 -13.46 -7.96
C LYS A 39 -2.79 -13.77 -6.49
N ALA A 40 -2.44 -12.76 -5.69
CA ALA A 40 -2.17 -12.94 -4.27
C ALA A 40 -3.40 -13.41 -3.47
N LEU A 41 -4.58 -12.91 -3.82
CA LEU A 41 -5.84 -13.23 -3.13
C LEU A 41 -6.55 -14.48 -3.66
N ASN A 42 -6.16 -14.99 -4.84
CA ASN A 42 -6.73 -16.20 -5.43
C ASN A 42 -5.91 -17.44 -5.01
N ASN A 43 -5.76 -17.63 -3.71
CA ASN A 43 -5.08 -18.77 -3.09
C ASN A 43 -6.11 -19.79 -2.55
N THR A 44 -5.66 -21.00 -2.22
CA THR A 44 -6.54 -22.04 -1.65
C THR A 44 -7.14 -21.62 -0.30
N ASP A 45 -6.33 -20.96 0.54
CA ASP A 45 -6.77 -20.40 1.81
C ASP A 45 -7.05 -18.90 1.67
N ARG A 46 -8.33 -18.58 1.53
CA ARG A 46 -8.82 -17.20 1.38
C ARG A 46 -8.62 -16.35 2.65
N LYS A 47 -8.15 -16.94 3.75
CA LYS A 47 -7.85 -16.24 5.00
C LYS A 47 -6.36 -15.89 5.10
N SER A 48 -6.07 -14.60 5.14
CA SER A 48 -4.71 -14.09 5.35
C SER A 48 -4.54 -13.55 6.77
N TRP A 49 -3.50 -13.99 7.47
CA TRP A 49 -3.17 -13.56 8.84
C TRP A 49 -2.07 -12.50 8.86
N LEU A 50 -2.23 -11.47 9.69
CA LEU A 50 -1.21 -10.45 9.90
C LEU A 50 -0.21 -10.91 10.97
N ILE A 51 0.92 -11.46 10.52
CA ILE A 51 1.98 -11.94 11.41
C ILE A 51 2.88 -10.78 11.88
N TYR A 52 3.16 -9.82 11.00
CA TYR A 52 4.05 -8.70 11.29
C TYR A 52 3.52 -7.38 10.74
N ARG A 53 3.68 -6.31 11.52
CA ARG A 53 3.49 -4.91 11.11
C ARG A 53 4.44 -4.02 11.90
N THR A 54 4.87 -2.91 11.31
CA THR A 54 5.79 -1.95 11.93
C THR A 54 5.09 -0.88 12.76
N TYR A 55 3.79 -0.64 12.52
CA TYR A 55 3.02 0.33 13.28
C TYR A 55 2.28 -0.33 14.45
N SER A 56 2.17 0.40 15.57
CA SER A 56 1.31 0.00 16.69
C SER A 56 -0.12 0.45 16.41
N ARG A 57 -1.08 -0.41 16.76
CA ARG A 57 -2.50 -0.05 16.81
C ARG A 57 -3.01 -0.02 18.26
N ASP A 58 -2.08 0.09 19.19
CA ASP A 58 -2.41 0.02 20.61
C ASP A 58 -2.91 1.39 21.08
N LYS A 59 -4.12 1.42 21.61
CA LYS A 59 -4.76 2.66 22.10
C LYS A 59 -5.35 2.42 23.48
N ASP A 60 -5.04 3.29 24.43
CA ASP A 60 -5.56 3.25 25.81
C ASP A 60 -5.37 1.86 26.49
N GLY A 61 -4.20 1.24 26.28
CA GLY A 61 -3.86 -0.09 26.78
C GLY A 61 -4.58 -1.25 26.08
N SER A 62 -5.24 -0.99 24.94
CA SER A 62 -5.92 -1.99 24.13
C SER A 62 -5.03 -2.37 22.95
N ARG A 63 -4.69 -3.65 22.81
CA ARG A 63 -3.83 -4.17 21.73
C ARG A 63 -4.62 -5.01 20.74
N HIS A 64 -4.38 -4.78 19.45
CA HIS A 64 -4.97 -5.56 18.36
C HIS A 64 -4.10 -6.78 18.06
N LEU A 65 -4.64 -7.97 18.32
CA LEU A 65 -4.00 -9.28 18.13
C LEU A 65 -4.78 -10.12 17.12
N CYS A 66 -4.16 -11.18 16.59
CA CYS A 66 -4.82 -12.19 15.75
C CYS A 66 -5.62 -11.57 14.59
N VAL A 67 -5.05 -10.55 13.95
CA VAL A 67 -5.71 -9.83 12.86
C VAL A 67 -5.69 -10.71 11.62
N TYR A 68 -6.84 -10.89 10.98
CA TYR A 68 -6.96 -11.59 9.71
C TYR A 68 -7.86 -10.81 8.73
N ALA A 69 -7.75 -11.16 7.45
CA ALA A 69 -8.68 -10.76 6.40
C ALA A 69 -9.13 -12.02 5.66
N ASP A 70 -10.43 -12.16 5.46
CA ASP A 70 -11.06 -13.30 4.79
C ASP A 70 -11.75 -12.81 3.53
N VAL A 71 -11.26 -13.26 2.37
CA VAL A 71 -11.74 -12.75 1.08
C VAL A 71 -13.14 -13.27 0.78
N GLN A 72 -14.10 -12.37 0.64
CA GLN A 72 -15.47 -12.68 0.24
C GLN A 72 -15.60 -12.65 -1.28
N GLU A 73 -15.17 -11.55 -1.90
CA GLU A 73 -15.35 -11.30 -3.34
C GLU A 73 -14.06 -10.81 -4.00
N ILE A 74 -13.81 -11.28 -5.23
CA ILE A 74 -12.69 -10.86 -6.09
C ILE A 74 -13.28 -10.46 -7.45
N GLY A 75 -13.33 -9.16 -7.74
CA GLY A 75 -13.86 -8.65 -9.00
C GLY A 75 -13.30 -7.27 -9.37
N SER A 76 -14.17 -6.38 -9.82
CA SER A 76 -13.86 -4.95 -9.95
C SER A 76 -13.65 -4.28 -8.59
N VAL A 77 -14.22 -4.89 -7.55
CA VAL A 77 -14.08 -4.55 -6.15
C VAL A 77 -13.65 -5.81 -5.40
N TYR A 78 -12.87 -5.62 -4.34
CA TYR A 78 -12.47 -6.70 -3.44
C TYR A 78 -13.14 -6.48 -2.09
N THR A 79 -13.85 -7.49 -1.61
CA THR A 79 -14.60 -7.43 -0.35
C THR A 79 -13.99 -8.42 0.63
N PHE A 80 -13.76 -7.97 1.86
CA PHE A 80 -13.13 -8.76 2.91
C PHE A 80 -13.93 -8.67 4.21
N GLU A 81 -14.06 -9.78 4.93
CA GLU A 81 -14.33 -9.75 6.36
C GLU A 81 -12.98 -9.60 7.07
N GLN A 82 -12.80 -8.54 7.84
CA GLN A 82 -11.66 -8.39 8.74
C GLN A 82 -12.07 -8.77 10.16
N GLY A 83 -11.24 -9.58 10.82
CA GLY A 83 -11.42 -9.90 12.24
C GLY A 83 -10.14 -9.69 13.04
N TYR A 84 -10.30 -9.41 14.33
CA TYR A 84 -9.18 -9.25 15.27
C TYR A 84 -9.63 -9.42 16.73
N ILE A 85 -8.65 -9.60 17.61
CA ILE A 85 -8.85 -9.60 19.06
C ILE A 85 -8.37 -8.27 19.63
N ILE A 86 -9.23 -7.62 20.40
CA ILE A 86 -8.83 -6.50 21.26
C ILE A 86 -8.54 -7.06 22.65
N SER A 87 -7.29 -6.98 23.08
CA SER A 87 -6.91 -7.30 24.47
C SER A 87 -6.70 -6.02 25.27
N LYS A 88 -7.45 -5.86 26.37
CA LYS A 88 -7.29 -4.78 27.36
C LYS A 88 -7.34 -5.42 28.74
N TRP A 89 -6.32 -5.25 29.58
CA TRP A 89 -6.22 -5.73 30.99
C TRP A 89 -7.26 -6.79 31.42
N ARG A 90 -6.87 -8.07 31.44
CA ARG A 90 -7.70 -9.25 31.78
C ARG A 90 -9.00 -9.43 30.97
N LYS A 91 -9.32 -8.55 30.02
CA LYS A 91 -10.46 -8.65 29.11
C LYS A 91 -9.98 -8.86 27.67
N LYS A 92 -10.65 -9.77 26.96
CA LYS A 92 -10.46 -10.03 25.53
C LYS A 92 -11.82 -9.93 24.84
N ARG A 93 -11.87 -9.28 23.68
CA ARG A 93 -13.06 -9.26 22.82
C ARG A 93 -12.66 -9.55 21.39
N ASN A 94 -13.46 -10.35 20.71
CA ASN A 94 -13.36 -10.52 19.26
C ASN A 94 -14.16 -9.41 18.60
N ASP A 95 -13.61 -8.85 17.54
CA ASP A 95 -14.26 -7.82 16.76
C ASP A 95 -14.13 -8.17 15.27
N LYS A 96 -15.14 -7.79 14.50
CA LYS A 96 -15.24 -8.08 13.06
C LYS A 96 -15.88 -6.92 12.33
N GLY A 97 -15.47 -6.70 11.09
CA GLY A 97 -16.10 -5.73 10.22
C GLY A 97 -15.75 -5.96 8.76
N ASP A 98 -16.61 -5.44 7.89
CA ASP A 98 -16.41 -5.54 6.44
C ASP A 98 -15.53 -4.41 5.95
N PHE A 99 -14.61 -4.75 5.05
CA PHE A 99 -13.74 -3.80 4.37
C PHE A 99 -13.82 -3.98 2.87
N ILE A 100 -13.96 -2.87 2.16
CA ILE A 100 -14.05 -2.82 0.70
C ILE A 100 -12.81 -2.14 0.15
N MET A 101 -12.05 -2.85 -0.67
CA MET A 101 -10.91 -2.32 -1.39
C MET A 101 -11.26 -2.16 -2.87
N ARG A 102 -10.99 -0.96 -3.41
CA ARG A 102 -11.00 -0.72 -4.85
C ARG A 102 -9.57 -0.61 -5.30
N THR A 103 -9.18 -1.39 -6.29
CA THR A 103 -7.88 -1.18 -6.93
C THR A 103 -7.98 0.10 -7.77
N PRO A 104 -7.06 1.07 -7.60
CA PRO A 104 -6.98 2.16 -8.55
C PRO A 104 -6.69 1.56 -9.92
N THR A 105 -7.54 1.86 -10.90
CA THR A 105 -7.27 1.53 -12.30
C THR A 105 -6.01 2.31 -12.67
N LYS A 106 -4.84 1.65 -12.66
CA LYS A 106 -3.61 2.28 -13.17
C LYS A 106 -3.91 2.57 -14.63
N ARG A 107 -4.20 3.83 -14.97
CA ARG A 107 -4.38 4.24 -16.37
C ARG A 107 -3.15 3.74 -17.09
N ARG A 108 -3.36 2.83 -18.04
CA ARG A 108 -2.37 2.46 -19.03
C ARG A 108 -2.12 3.77 -19.78
N THR A 109 -1.13 4.54 -19.37
CA THR A 109 -0.48 5.45 -20.30
C THR A 109 0.32 4.51 -21.18
N ASP A 110 -0.35 4.10 -22.24
CA ASP A 110 0.18 3.32 -23.35
C ASP A 110 1.37 4.06 -23.98
N THR A 111 2.23 3.25 -24.60
CA THR A 111 3.37 3.57 -25.48
C THR A 111 4.63 4.13 -24.85
#